data_AF-A0A954KY68-F1
#
_entry.id   AF-A0A954KY68-F1
#
_cell.length_a   1.000
_cell.length_b   1.000
_cell.length_c   1.000
_cell.angle_alpha   90.00
_cell.angle_beta   90.00
_cell.angle_gamma   90.00
#
_symmetry.space_group_name_H-M   'P 1'
#
loop_
_entity.id
_entity.type
_entity.pdbx_description
1 polymer ?
#
loop_
_entity_poly.entity_id
_entity_poly.type
_entity_poly.pdbx_seq_one_letter_code
_entity_poly.pdbx_strand_id
1 'polypeptide(L)'
;FFDNTIVLLILFAMVIAAGVYMSRRNQASPSEQLADVERQLQSAPGPGWLNARDEILLPLLKSDRLPDRRGDMETWVRKIDQYEFCRSLSPGASSRQSGEEEIFRLVRRAFERSRQGHSVEAQEELTSVLTITDGNPQYAYLTEFLRKSVADWDKDGLTAERRELVAEIVKRANSLTDTNQNAAVELLKSVVRLYADDASVTDLVDQSREMLLRFRPE
;
A
#
# COMPACT_ATOMS: atom_id res chain seq x y z
N PHE A 1 31.42 -15.82 -59.75
CA PHE A 1 29.99 -15.77 -59.37
C PHE A 1 29.73 -14.84 -58.18
N PHE A 2 30.59 -14.84 -57.15
CA PHE A 2 30.49 -13.93 -55.99
C PHE A 2 31.20 -12.57 -56.15
N ASP A 3 31.87 -12.28 -57.28
CA ASP A 3 32.54 -11.00 -57.55
C ASP A 3 31.62 -9.90 -58.13
N ASN A 4 30.34 -10.21 -58.37
CA ASN A 4 29.41 -9.22 -58.90
C ASN A 4 28.71 -8.50 -57.74
N THR A 5 29.05 -7.22 -57.55
CA THR A 5 28.48 -6.34 -56.53
C THR A 5 26.94 -6.31 -56.57
N ILE A 6 26.33 -6.42 -57.77
CA ILE A 6 24.88 -6.43 -57.94
C ILE A 6 24.27 -7.72 -57.34
N VAL A 7 24.92 -8.87 -57.56
CA VAL A 7 24.48 -10.15 -56.99
C VAL A 7 24.58 -10.12 -55.47
N LEU A 8 25.64 -9.50 -54.92
CA LEU A 8 25.81 -9.32 -53.49
C LEU A 8 24.70 -8.45 -52.87
N LEU A 9 24.33 -7.36 -53.53
CA LEU A 9 23.26 -6.46 -53.07
C LEU A 9 21.88 -7.14 -53.09
N ILE A 10 21.58 -7.93 -54.14
CA ILE A 10 20.32 -8.67 -54.24
C ILE A 10 20.24 -9.75 -53.14
N LEU A 11 21.33 -10.49 -52.92
CA LEU A 11 21.39 -11.50 -51.86
C LEU A 11 21.20 -10.86 -50.48
N PHE A 12 21.85 -9.72 -50.22
CA PHE A 12 21.71 -8.99 -48.97
C PHE A 12 20.28 -8.49 -48.74
N ALA A 13 19.64 -7.92 -49.76
CA ALA A 13 18.24 -7.52 -49.69
C ALA A 13 17.31 -8.70 -49.42
N MET A 14 17.59 -9.87 -50.01
CA MET A 14 16.81 -11.08 -49.78
C MET A 14 16.97 -11.62 -48.35
N VAL A 15 18.19 -11.57 -47.79
CA VAL A 15 18.44 -11.94 -46.38
C VAL A 15 17.72 -10.99 -45.42
N ILE A 16 17.74 -9.68 -45.67
CA ILE A 16 16.99 -8.71 -44.87
C ILE A 16 15.49 -8.97 -44.97
N ALA A 17 14.96 -9.15 -46.18
CA ALA A 17 13.54 -9.41 -46.38
C ALA A 17 13.10 -10.72 -45.71
N ALA A 18 13.91 -11.77 -45.80
CA ALA A 18 13.68 -13.03 -45.10
C ALA A 18 13.71 -12.86 -43.58
N GLY A 19 14.69 -12.11 -43.05
CA GLY A 19 14.78 -11.78 -41.63
C GLY A 19 13.58 -11.00 -41.12
N VAL A 20 13.11 -9.98 -41.85
CA VAL A 20 11.93 -9.19 -41.51
C VAL A 20 10.65 -10.03 -41.60
N TYR A 21 10.53 -10.85 -42.65
CA TYR A 21 9.38 -11.73 -42.84
C TYR A 21 9.25 -12.78 -41.73
N MET A 22 10.38 -13.38 -41.34
CA MET A 22 10.44 -14.37 -40.27
C MET A 22 10.20 -13.72 -38.90
N SER A 23 10.73 -12.51 -38.67
CA SER A 23 10.47 -11.73 -37.47
C SER A 23 9.00 -11.36 -37.30
N ARG A 24 8.30 -10.99 -38.38
CA ARG A 24 6.86 -10.69 -38.34
C ARG A 24 6.01 -11.94 -38.07
N ARG A 25 6.42 -13.12 -38.53
CA ARG A 25 5.73 -14.39 -38.24
C ARG A 25 5.93 -14.88 -36.80
N ASN A 26 7.01 -14.47 -36.15
CA ASN A 26 7.32 -14.85 -34.77
C ASN A 26 6.75 -13.88 -33.71
N GLN A 27 5.99 -12.86 -34.10
CA GLN A 27 5.31 -12.02 -33.13
C GLN A 27 4.09 -12.77 -32.59
N ALA A 28 4.10 -13.07 -31.28
CA ALA A 28 2.97 -13.67 -30.59
C ALA A 28 1.69 -12.89 -30.91
N SER A 29 0.61 -13.59 -31.20
CA SER A 29 -0.69 -12.98 -31.46
C SER A 29 -1.15 -12.14 -30.26
N PRO A 30 -1.99 -11.09 -30.46
CA PRO A 30 -2.54 -10.31 -29.37
C PRO A 30 -3.19 -11.15 -28.25
N SER A 31 -3.84 -12.26 -28.63
CA SER A 31 -4.43 -13.22 -27.71
C SER A 31 -3.39 -14.03 -26.91
N GLU A 32 -2.29 -14.43 -27.54
CA GLU A 32 -1.19 -15.13 -26.85
C GLU A 32 -0.48 -14.21 -25.86
N GLN A 33 -0.21 -12.96 -26.27
CA GLN A 33 0.35 -11.93 -25.38
C GLN A 33 -0.55 -11.68 -24.16
N LEU A 34 -1.86 -11.63 -24.37
CA LEU A 34 -2.81 -11.46 -23.27
C LEU A 34 -2.83 -12.67 -22.32
N ALA A 35 -2.75 -13.89 -22.87
CA ALA A 35 -2.68 -15.12 -22.06
C ALA A 35 -1.36 -15.24 -21.27
N ASP A 36 -0.26 -14.70 -21.78
CA ASP A 36 1.00 -14.57 -21.03
C ASP A 36 0.84 -13.61 -19.85
N VAL A 37 0.22 -12.44 -20.07
CA VAL A 37 -0.06 -11.47 -19.00
C VAL A 37 -0.97 -12.06 -17.94
N GLU A 38 -2.03 -12.78 -18.33
CA GLU A 38 -2.95 -13.42 -17.40
C GLU A 38 -2.21 -14.41 -16.47
N ARG A 39 -1.35 -15.27 -17.04
CA ARG A 39 -0.51 -16.18 -16.26
C ARG A 39 0.45 -15.44 -15.33
N GLN A 40 1.01 -14.33 -15.79
CA GLN A 40 1.91 -13.51 -14.99
C GLN A 40 1.20 -12.83 -13.81
N LEU A 41 -0.05 -12.40 -13.99
CA LEU A 41 -0.87 -11.77 -12.94
C LEU A 41 -1.42 -12.76 -11.91
N GLN A 42 -1.43 -14.05 -12.24
CA GLN A 42 -1.69 -15.14 -11.29
C GLN A 42 -0.47 -15.46 -10.41
N SER A 43 0.72 -15.04 -10.83
CA SER A 43 1.95 -15.20 -10.07
C SER A 43 2.10 -14.08 -9.02
N ALA A 44 3.08 -14.21 -8.11
CA ALA A 44 3.31 -13.20 -7.07
C ALA A 44 3.56 -11.79 -7.67
N PRO A 45 3.04 -10.71 -7.04
CA PRO A 45 3.24 -9.35 -7.52
C PRO A 45 4.73 -8.98 -7.66
N GLY A 46 5.11 -8.36 -8.77
CA GLY A 46 6.50 -8.01 -9.04
C GLY A 46 6.70 -7.01 -10.18
N PRO A 47 7.96 -6.60 -10.45
CA PRO A 47 8.27 -5.62 -11.50
C PRO A 47 7.73 -5.98 -12.89
N GLY A 48 7.61 -7.28 -13.17
CA GLY A 48 7.05 -7.75 -14.43
C GLY A 48 5.59 -7.34 -14.65
N TRP A 49 4.82 -7.06 -13.60
CA TRP A 49 3.45 -6.53 -13.73
C TRP A 49 3.44 -5.15 -14.37
N LEU A 50 4.42 -4.28 -14.04
CA LEU A 50 4.52 -2.95 -14.63
C LEU A 50 4.87 -3.04 -16.12
N ASN A 51 5.80 -3.93 -16.47
CA ASN A 51 6.13 -4.20 -17.87
C ASN A 51 4.92 -4.74 -18.64
N ALA A 52 4.16 -5.66 -18.05
CA ALA A 52 2.94 -6.19 -18.66
C ALA A 52 1.89 -5.09 -18.91
N ARG A 53 1.74 -4.13 -17.98
CA ARG A 53 0.87 -2.97 -18.19
C ARG A 53 1.35 -2.11 -19.36
N ASP A 54 2.61 -1.67 -19.30
CA ASP A 54 3.14 -0.64 -20.18
C ASP A 54 3.41 -1.16 -21.60
N GLU A 55 3.87 -2.41 -21.75
CA GLU A 55 4.27 -3.00 -23.02
C GLU A 55 3.15 -3.79 -23.72
N ILE A 56 2.16 -4.31 -22.97
CA ILE A 56 1.14 -5.20 -23.51
C ILE A 56 -0.27 -4.64 -23.30
N LEU A 57 -0.72 -4.47 -22.04
CA LEU A 57 -2.12 -4.12 -21.76
C LEU A 57 -2.51 -2.74 -22.31
N LEU A 58 -1.71 -1.70 -22.06
CA LEU A 58 -2.02 -0.35 -22.55
C LEU A 58 -1.99 -0.27 -24.08
N PRO A 59 -1.00 -0.84 -24.80
CA PRO A 59 -1.04 -0.93 -26.25
C PRO A 59 -2.25 -1.71 -26.80
N LEU A 60 -2.63 -2.83 -26.18
CA LEU A 60 -3.79 -3.62 -26.60
C LEU A 60 -5.11 -2.86 -26.39
N LEU A 61 -5.26 -2.14 -25.27
CA LEU A 61 -6.42 -1.28 -24.97
C LEU A 61 -6.52 -0.10 -25.94
N LYS A 62 -5.39 0.50 -26.32
CA LYS A 62 -5.33 1.62 -27.28
C LYS A 62 -5.61 1.19 -28.71
N SER A 63 -5.13 0.02 -29.10
CA SER A 63 -5.30 -0.51 -30.46
C SER A 63 -6.63 -1.21 -30.68
N ASP A 64 -7.40 -1.45 -29.62
CA ASP A 64 -8.73 -2.07 -29.62
C ASP A 64 -8.78 -3.41 -30.35
N ARG A 65 -7.68 -4.17 -30.30
CA ARG A 65 -7.54 -5.46 -31.01
C ARG A 65 -8.34 -6.60 -30.39
N LEU A 66 -8.79 -6.44 -29.14
CA LEU A 66 -9.51 -7.44 -28.36
C LEU A 66 -10.65 -6.77 -27.55
N PRO A 67 -11.72 -6.29 -28.21
CA PRO A 67 -12.79 -5.54 -27.55
C PRO A 67 -13.52 -6.37 -26.49
N ASP A 68 -13.72 -7.68 -26.73
CA ASP A 68 -14.41 -8.58 -25.80
C ASP A 68 -13.66 -8.78 -24.48
N ARG A 69 -12.33 -8.55 -24.46
CA ARG A 69 -11.48 -8.70 -23.27
C ARG A 69 -11.11 -7.34 -22.64
N ARG A 70 -11.74 -6.25 -23.10
CA ARG A 70 -11.43 -4.90 -22.64
C ARG A 70 -11.65 -4.71 -21.14
N GLY A 71 -12.77 -5.20 -20.61
CA GLY A 71 -13.08 -5.11 -19.18
C GLY A 71 -12.07 -5.83 -18.28
N ASP A 72 -11.58 -7.01 -18.72
CA ASP A 72 -10.54 -7.75 -18.01
C ASP A 72 -9.23 -6.96 -17.99
N MET A 73 -8.81 -6.44 -19.15
CA MET A 73 -7.60 -5.64 -19.28
C MET A 73 -7.65 -4.39 -18.41
N GLU A 74 -8.76 -3.66 -18.39
CA GLU A 74 -8.94 -2.48 -17.54
C GLU A 74 -8.88 -2.84 -16.05
N THR A 75 -9.47 -3.99 -15.67
CA THR A 75 -9.40 -4.51 -14.29
C THR A 75 -7.96 -4.85 -13.90
N TRP A 76 -7.20 -5.49 -14.80
CA TRP A 76 -5.80 -5.82 -14.57
C TRP A 76 -4.91 -4.59 -14.51
N VAL A 77 -5.09 -3.62 -15.40
CA VAL A 77 -4.38 -2.33 -15.34
C VAL A 77 -4.62 -1.67 -13.98
N ARG A 78 -5.87 -1.58 -13.53
CA ARG A 78 -6.20 -1.00 -12.22
C ARG A 78 -5.54 -1.74 -11.05
N LYS A 79 -5.49 -3.07 -11.10
CA LYS A 79 -4.78 -3.89 -10.10
C LYS A 79 -3.29 -3.57 -10.08
N ILE A 80 -2.67 -3.41 -11.25
CA ILE A 80 -1.25 -3.08 -11.40
C ILE A 80 -0.97 -1.65 -10.91
N ASP A 81 -1.86 -0.70 -11.19
CA ASP A 81 -1.74 0.68 -10.70
C ASP A 81 -1.78 0.75 -9.17
N GLN A 82 -2.67 -0.03 -8.55
CA GLN A 82 -2.70 -0.17 -7.08
C GLN A 82 -1.41 -0.80 -6.54
N TYR A 83 -0.86 -1.82 -7.22
CA TYR A 83 0.44 -2.39 -6.86
C TYR A 83 1.57 -1.35 -6.93
N GLU A 84 1.65 -0.57 -8.00
CA GLU A 84 2.64 0.50 -8.15
C GLU A 84 2.51 1.53 -7.02
N PHE A 85 1.28 1.92 -6.71
CA PHE A 85 0.99 2.83 -5.62
C PHE A 85 1.45 2.27 -4.27
N CYS A 86 1.05 1.05 -3.91
CA CYS A 86 1.44 0.43 -2.64
C CYS A 86 2.97 0.29 -2.52
N ARG A 87 3.65 -0.06 -3.62
CA ARG A 87 5.11 -0.10 -3.67
C ARG A 87 5.74 1.28 -3.45
N SER A 88 5.10 2.36 -3.93
CA SER A 88 5.57 3.74 -3.72
C SER A 88 5.50 4.21 -2.25
N LEU A 89 4.71 3.53 -1.43
CA LEU A 89 4.60 3.80 0.01
C LEU A 89 5.79 3.23 0.81
N SER A 90 6.69 2.47 0.18
CA SER A 90 7.92 2.00 0.83
C SER A 90 8.97 3.13 0.93
N PRO A 91 9.79 3.17 1.99
CA PRO A 91 10.90 4.11 2.10
C PRO A 91 11.87 3.99 0.91
N GLY A 92 12.21 5.10 0.26
CA GLY A 92 13.17 5.12 -0.86
C GLY A 92 12.60 4.77 -2.25
N ALA A 93 11.30 4.53 -2.38
CA ALA A 93 10.67 4.32 -3.68
C ALA A 93 10.52 5.64 -4.45
N SER A 94 10.93 5.66 -5.72
CA SER A 94 10.63 6.76 -6.64
C SER A 94 9.17 6.69 -7.07
N SER A 95 8.36 7.65 -6.62
CA SER A 95 6.95 7.77 -6.96
C SER A 95 6.82 8.30 -8.40
N ARG A 96 6.26 7.50 -9.32
CA ARG A 96 5.62 8.05 -10.53
C ARG A 96 4.23 8.54 -10.11
N GLN A 97 3.90 9.79 -10.39
CA GLN A 97 2.55 10.33 -10.13
C GLN A 97 1.55 9.58 -11.01
N SER A 98 0.92 8.53 -10.46
CA SER A 98 -0.33 7.97 -10.96
C SER A 98 -1.47 8.86 -10.46
N GLY A 99 -2.50 9.07 -11.30
CA GLY A 99 -3.53 10.09 -11.18
C GLY A 99 -4.14 10.24 -9.78
N GLU A 100 -4.49 11.48 -9.44
CA GLU A 100 -4.99 11.94 -8.13
C GLU A 100 -6.40 11.39 -7.84
N GLU A 101 -6.50 10.09 -7.56
CA GLU A 101 -7.64 9.56 -6.82
C GLU A 101 -7.50 9.97 -5.35
N GLU A 102 -8.55 10.58 -4.81
CA GLU A 102 -8.60 11.06 -3.42
C GLU A 102 -8.23 9.96 -2.41
N ILE A 103 -8.61 8.71 -2.68
CA ILE A 103 -8.24 7.54 -1.87
C ILE A 103 -6.72 7.37 -1.78
N PHE A 104 -5.98 7.47 -2.89
CA PHE A 104 -4.52 7.34 -2.88
C PHE A 104 -3.85 8.49 -2.12
N ARG A 105 -4.41 9.69 -2.22
CA ARG A 105 -3.94 10.87 -1.48
C ARG A 105 -4.07 10.65 0.04
N LEU A 106 -5.22 10.15 0.49
CA LEU A 106 -5.48 9.84 1.90
C LEU A 106 -4.55 8.74 2.44
N VAL A 107 -4.38 7.65 1.69
CA VAL A 107 -3.43 6.58 2.08
C VAL A 107 -2.01 7.12 2.19
N ARG A 108 -1.56 7.92 1.22
CA ARG A 108 -0.22 8.51 1.26
C ARG A 108 -0.01 9.38 2.50
N ARG A 109 -1.00 10.22 2.82
CA ARG A 109 -0.97 11.07 4.01
C ARG A 109 -0.88 10.26 5.30
N ALA A 110 -1.65 9.18 5.42
CA ALA A 110 -1.57 8.28 6.58
C ALA A 110 -0.16 7.67 6.73
N PHE A 111 0.44 7.17 5.65
CA PHE A 111 1.81 6.63 5.70
C PHE A 111 2.87 7.71 6.02
N GLU A 112 2.70 8.94 5.53
CA GLU A 112 3.58 10.06 5.88
C GLU A 112 3.47 10.43 7.36
N ARG A 113 2.26 10.45 7.93
CA ARG A 113 2.02 10.68 9.36
C ARG A 113 2.63 9.59 10.23
N SER A 114 2.49 8.33 9.83
CA SER A 114 3.15 7.20 10.51
C SER A 114 4.67 7.38 10.55
N ARG A 115 5.30 7.76 9.42
CA ARG A 115 6.74 8.05 9.33
C ARG A 115 7.18 9.24 10.20
N GLN A 116 6.28 10.17 10.49
CA GLN A 116 6.52 11.33 11.37
C GLN A 116 6.34 10.98 12.86
N GLY A 117 5.93 9.75 13.19
CA GLY A 117 5.70 9.31 14.56
C GLY A 117 4.27 9.48 15.06
N HIS A 118 3.35 9.99 14.22
CA HIS A 118 1.93 10.10 14.51
C HIS A 118 1.20 8.78 14.20
N SER A 119 1.65 7.68 14.80
CA SER A 119 1.22 6.32 14.43
C SER A 119 -0.28 6.08 14.61
N VAL A 120 -0.89 6.68 15.62
CA VAL A 120 -2.31 6.46 15.93
C VAL A 120 -3.21 7.22 14.99
N GLU A 121 -2.95 8.52 14.77
CA GLU A 121 -3.69 9.30 13.76
C GLU A 121 -3.56 8.67 12.37
N ALA A 122 -2.37 8.15 12.04
CA ALA A 122 -2.15 7.42 10.80
C ALA A 122 -3.01 6.14 10.73
N GLN A 123 -3.09 5.38 11.81
CA GLN A 123 -3.88 4.15 11.89
C GLN A 123 -5.38 4.42 11.80
N GLU A 124 -5.89 5.44 12.50
CA GLU A 124 -7.30 5.87 12.43
C GLU A 124 -7.67 6.31 11.01
N GLU A 125 -6.80 7.09 10.38
CA GLU A 125 -6.99 7.55 9.01
C GLU A 125 -6.98 6.35 8.03
N LEU A 126 -6.05 5.42 8.18
CA LEU A 126 -5.97 4.24 7.33
C LEU A 126 -7.18 3.30 7.50
N THR A 127 -7.68 3.16 8.73
CA THR A 127 -8.89 2.38 9.05
C THR A 127 -10.14 3.03 8.46
N SER A 128 -10.20 4.37 8.46
CA SER A 128 -11.29 5.12 7.80
C SER A 128 -11.27 4.90 6.29
N VAL A 129 -10.08 4.94 5.66
CA VAL A 129 -9.94 4.62 4.23
C VAL A 129 -10.33 3.17 3.96
N LEU A 130 -9.92 2.22 4.82
CA LEU A 130 -10.29 0.82 4.70
C LEU A 130 -11.80 0.63 4.66
N THR A 131 -12.53 1.35 5.52
CA THR A 131 -13.99 1.30 5.60
C THR A 131 -14.64 1.78 4.30
N ILE A 132 -14.04 2.78 3.64
CA ILE A 132 -14.54 3.32 2.37
C ILE A 132 -14.24 2.38 1.19
N THR A 133 -13.07 1.73 1.21
CA THR A 133 -12.65 0.84 0.12
C THR A 133 -13.20 -0.58 0.27
N ASP A 134 -13.67 -0.97 1.46
CA ASP A 134 -14.19 -2.30 1.70
C ASP A 134 -15.46 -2.58 0.88
N GLY A 135 -15.55 -3.79 0.35
CA GLY A 135 -16.64 -4.21 -0.52
C GLY A 135 -16.61 -3.60 -1.93
N ASN A 136 -15.68 -2.70 -2.26
CA ASN A 136 -15.53 -2.17 -3.62
C ASN A 136 -14.50 -2.99 -4.43
N PRO A 137 -14.93 -3.74 -5.47
CA PRO A 137 -14.01 -4.55 -6.30
C PRO A 137 -12.93 -3.72 -7.00
N GLN A 138 -13.16 -2.42 -7.23
CA GLN A 138 -12.18 -1.54 -7.85
C GLN A 138 -10.94 -1.37 -6.99
N TYR A 139 -11.05 -1.48 -5.66
CA TYR A 139 -9.97 -1.28 -4.70
C TYR A 139 -9.54 -2.59 -4.02
N ALA A 140 -9.82 -3.75 -4.62
CA ALA A 140 -9.58 -5.04 -3.97
C ALA A 140 -8.11 -5.25 -3.55
N TYR A 141 -7.16 -4.92 -4.42
CA TYR A 141 -5.72 -5.06 -4.13
C TYR A 141 -5.27 -4.07 -3.05
N LEU A 142 -5.68 -2.81 -3.15
CA LEU A 142 -5.38 -1.78 -2.16
C LEU A 142 -5.95 -2.18 -0.80
N THR A 143 -7.20 -2.62 -0.73
CA THR A 143 -7.86 -3.02 0.52
C THR A 143 -7.12 -4.16 1.20
N GLU A 144 -6.69 -5.18 0.46
CA GLU A 144 -5.88 -6.28 1.02
C GLU A 144 -4.56 -5.76 1.60
N PHE A 145 -3.86 -4.90 0.85
CA PHE A 145 -2.63 -4.27 1.31
C PHE A 145 -2.86 -3.45 2.58
N LEU A 146 -3.91 -2.61 2.61
CA LEU A 146 -4.25 -1.77 3.76
C LEU A 146 -4.60 -2.59 5.01
N ARG A 147 -5.36 -3.69 4.87
CA ARG A 147 -5.64 -4.61 5.99
C ARG A 147 -4.35 -5.13 6.60
N LYS A 148 -3.40 -5.55 5.74
CA LYS A 148 -2.11 -6.03 6.19
C LYS A 148 -1.30 -4.91 6.87
N SER A 149 -1.27 -3.71 6.30
CA SER A 149 -0.55 -2.57 6.88
C SER A 149 -1.09 -2.17 8.26
N VAL A 150 -2.41 -2.12 8.44
CA VAL A 150 -3.02 -1.85 9.76
C VAL A 150 -2.65 -2.94 10.76
N ALA A 151 -2.72 -4.21 10.36
CA ALA A 151 -2.34 -5.34 11.22
C ALA A 151 -0.84 -5.37 11.56
N ASP A 152 0.01 -4.89 10.67
CA ASP A 152 1.46 -4.77 10.91
C ASP A 152 1.76 -3.57 11.83
N TRP A 153 1.07 -2.43 11.65
CA TRP A 153 1.20 -1.25 12.53
C TRP A 153 0.71 -1.52 13.96
N ASP A 154 -0.30 -2.37 14.12
CA ASP A 154 -0.76 -2.83 15.44
C ASP A 154 0.30 -3.69 16.16
N LYS A 155 1.16 -4.38 15.40
CA LYS A 155 2.24 -5.23 15.92
C LYS A 155 3.55 -4.50 16.14
N ASP A 156 3.76 -3.32 15.57
CA ASP A 156 4.97 -2.54 15.79
C ASP A 156 5.03 -2.12 17.27
N GLY A 157 5.86 -2.86 18.02
CA GLY A 157 5.86 -2.96 19.48
C GLY A 157 6.04 -1.66 20.26
N LEU A 158 6.39 -0.54 19.63
CA LEU A 158 6.48 0.76 20.31
C LEU A 158 5.13 1.26 20.83
N THR A 159 4.02 0.89 20.17
CA THR A 159 2.67 1.23 20.62
C THR A 159 2.20 0.27 21.72
N ALA A 160 2.50 -1.03 21.56
CA ALA A 160 2.16 -2.07 22.54
C ALA A 160 2.96 -1.93 23.85
N GLU A 161 4.28 -1.75 23.79
CA GLU A 161 5.15 -1.55 24.96
C GLU A 161 4.79 -0.27 25.72
N ARG A 162 4.46 0.81 25.00
CA ARG A 162 4.02 2.08 25.61
C ARG A 162 2.68 1.91 26.31
N ARG A 163 1.72 1.24 25.66
CA ARG A 163 0.42 0.96 26.25
C ARG A 163 0.53 0.06 27.47
N GLU A 164 1.37 -0.96 27.42
CA GLU A 164 1.66 -1.84 28.55
C GLU A 164 2.29 -1.06 29.73
N LEU A 165 3.26 -0.19 29.46
CA LEU A 165 3.86 0.67 30.47
C LEU A 165 2.82 1.59 31.13
N VAL A 166 1.98 2.27 30.34
CA VAL A 166 0.93 3.15 30.87
C VAL A 166 -0.10 2.35 31.67
N ALA A 167 -0.51 1.17 31.20
CA ALA A 167 -1.44 0.29 31.91
C ALA A 167 -0.87 -0.16 33.26
N GLU A 168 0.42 -0.51 33.33
CA GLU A 168 1.07 -0.90 34.58
C GLU A 168 1.18 0.28 35.56
N ILE A 169 1.43 1.50 35.07
CA ILE A 169 1.44 2.71 35.90
C ILE A 169 0.04 2.99 36.46
N VAL A 170 -1.02 2.90 35.65
CA VAL A 170 -2.41 3.10 36.09
C VAL A 170 -2.84 2.02 37.09
N LYS A 171 -2.45 0.76 36.85
CA LYS A 171 -2.68 -0.35 37.79
C LYS A 171 -1.97 -0.14 39.12
N ARG A 172 -0.73 0.35 39.10
CA ARG A 172 0.02 0.71 40.31
C ARG A 172 -0.60 1.90 41.04
N ALA A 173 -1.11 2.91 40.33
CA ALA A 173 -1.82 4.01 40.96
C ALA A 173 -3.11 3.52 41.64
N ASN A 174 -3.85 2.59 41.00
CA ASN A 174 -5.03 1.94 41.57
C ASN A 174 -4.72 1.21 42.88
N SER A 175 -3.62 0.46 42.96
CA SER A 175 -3.27 -0.26 44.20
C SER A 175 -2.81 0.67 45.32
N LEU A 176 -2.34 1.88 44.98
CA LEU A 176 -1.93 2.91 45.95
C LEU A 176 -3.11 3.75 46.46
N THR A 177 -4.30 3.64 45.87
CA THR A 177 -5.50 4.39 46.26
C THR A 177 -5.81 4.26 47.75
N ASP A 178 -5.70 3.05 48.30
CA ASP A 178 -6.05 2.74 49.70
C ASP A 178 -4.92 2.97 50.69
N THR A 179 -3.66 3.00 50.22
CA THR A 179 -2.46 3.05 51.09
C THR A 179 -1.73 4.39 51.04
N ASN A 180 -1.66 5.02 49.87
CA ASN A 180 -0.98 6.30 49.68
C ASN A 180 -1.60 7.08 48.51
N GLN A 181 -2.74 7.72 48.81
CA GLN A 181 -3.52 8.50 47.85
C GLN A 181 -2.70 9.61 47.17
N ASN A 182 -1.78 10.27 47.88
CA ASN A 182 -0.92 11.29 47.28
C ASN A 182 0.00 10.72 46.20
N ALA A 183 0.59 9.55 46.44
CA ALA A 183 1.42 8.87 45.44
C ALA A 183 0.59 8.40 44.23
N ALA A 184 -0.63 7.91 44.46
CA ALA A 184 -1.56 7.54 43.38
C ALA A 184 -1.89 8.75 42.50
N VAL A 185 -2.23 9.89 43.12
CA VAL A 185 -2.56 11.14 42.42
C VAL A 185 -1.40 11.64 41.56
N GLU A 186 -0.16 11.61 42.08
CA GLU A 186 1.01 12.07 41.31
C GLU A 186 1.34 11.16 40.12
N LEU A 187 1.16 9.83 40.26
CA LEU A 187 1.30 8.91 39.13
C LEU A 187 0.26 9.17 38.04
N LEU A 188 -1.01 9.33 38.42
CA LEU A 188 -2.09 9.61 37.46
C LEU A 188 -1.90 10.95 36.76
N LYS A 189 -1.51 12.01 37.49
CA LYS A 189 -1.16 13.30 36.88
C LYS A 189 0.01 13.17 35.91
N SER A 190 1.00 12.35 36.22
CA SER A 190 2.14 12.11 35.35
C SER A 190 1.73 11.41 34.06
N VAL A 191 0.83 10.42 34.14
CA VAL A 191 0.23 9.77 32.96
C VAL A 191 -0.52 10.80 32.10
N VAL A 192 -1.43 11.57 32.70
CA VAL A 192 -2.20 12.58 31.97
C VAL A 192 -1.27 13.63 31.35
N ARG A 193 -0.24 14.11 32.06
CA ARG A 193 0.67 15.14 31.53
C ARG A 193 1.53 14.63 30.38
N LEU A 194 2.04 13.39 30.47
CA LEU A 194 2.98 12.85 29.49
C LEU A 194 2.27 12.28 28.26
N TYR A 195 1.02 11.85 28.40
CA TYR A 195 0.29 11.12 27.36
C TYR A 195 -1.05 11.77 26.99
N ALA A 196 -1.33 13.02 27.40
CA ALA A 196 -2.59 13.72 27.10
C ALA A 196 -2.99 13.72 25.62
N ASP A 197 -2.01 13.83 24.74
CA ASP A 197 -2.17 13.91 23.29
C ASP A 197 -1.83 12.57 22.61
N ASP A 198 -1.61 11.49 23.37
CA ASP A 198 -1.30 10.17 22.83
C ASP A 198 -2.58 9.34 22.66
N ALA A 199 -3.00 9.24 21.40
CA ALA A 199 -4.20 8.50 21.03
C ALA A 199 -4.08 6.98 21.30
N SER A 200 -2.87 6.41 21.44
CA SER A 200 -2.67 4.97 21.68
C SER A 200 -3.05 4.52 23.09
N VAL A 201 -3.15 5.48 24.01
CA VAL A 201 -3.44 5.26 25.43
C VAL A 201 -4.55 6.19 25.93
N THR A 202 -5.34 6.75 25.02
CA THR A 202 -6.40 7.72 25.39
C THR A 202 -7.41 7.13 26.38
N ASP A 203 -7.78 5.86 26.24
CA ASP A 203 -8.63 5.16 27.20
C ASP A 203 -8.02 5.10 28.61
N LEU A 204 -6.71 4.87 28.72
CA LEU A 204 -5.98 4.84 29.99
C LEU A 204 -5.78 6.24 30.58
N VAL A 205 -5.63 7.25 29.73
CA VAL A 205 -5.55 8.67 30.13
C VAL A 205 -6.89 9.16 30.62
N ASP A 206 -7.99 8.81 29.95
CA ASP A 206 -9.34 9.14 30.37
C ASP A 206 -9.71 8.42 31.67
N GLN A 207 -9.35 7.14 31.82
CA GLN A 207 -9.44 6.44 33.09
C GLN A 207 -8.68 7.17 34.20
N SER A 208 -7.47 7.66 33.90
CA SER A 208 -6.66 8.41 34.87
C SER A 208 -7.31 9.74 35.25
N ARG A 209 -7.92 10.45 34.30
CA ARG A 209 -8.68 11.70 34.56
C ARG A 209 -9.90 11.43 35.44
N GLU A 210 -10.68 10.39 35.14
CA GLU A 210 -11.83 10.00 35.94
C GLU A 210 -11.44 9.67 37.38
N MET A 211 -10.35 8.92 37.57
CA MET A 211 -9.83 8.61 38.91
C MET A 211 -9.40 9.87 39.66
N LEU A 212 -8.71 10.80 38.98
CA LEU A 212 -8.31 12.08 39.58
C LEU A 212 -9.50 12.93 40.01
N LEU A 213 -10.62 12.90 39.26
CA LEU A 213 -11.84 13.58 39.66
C LEU A 213 -12.43 13.01 40.96
N ARG A 214 -12.34 11.69 41.17
CA ARG A 214 -12.79 11.04 42.42
C ARG A 214 -11.94 11.40 43.63
N PHE A 215 -10.70 11.83 43.43
CA PHE A 215 -9.78 12.22 44.49
C PHE A 215 -9.87 13.69 44.90
N ARG A 216 -10.64 14.53 44.19
CA ARG A 216 -10.97 15.88 44.66
C ARG A 216 -12.16 15.78 45.62
N PRO A 217 -11.99 16.00 46.93
CA PRO A 217 -13.14 16.28 47.77
C PRO A 217 -13.73 17.62 47.35
N GLU A 218 -15.07 17.74 47.40
CA GLU A 218 -15.78 19.01 47.34
C GLU A 218 -15.28 20.00 48.41
#